data_AF-A0A397U7L4-F1
#
_entry.id   AF-A0A397U7L4-F1
#
_cell.length_a   1.000
_cell.length_b   1.000
_cell.length_c   1.000
_cell.angle_alpha   90.00
_cell.angle_beta   90.00
_cell.angle_gamma   90.00
#
_symmetry.space_group_name_H-M   'P 1'
#
loop_
_entity.id
_entity.type
_entity.pdbx_description
1 polymer ?
#
loop_
_entity_poly.entity_id
_entity_poly.type
_entity_poly.pdbx_seq_one_letter_code
_entity_poly.pdbx_strand_id
1 'polypeptide(L)'
;MHKNRPLIAMDQFNDEFYVNYAPPFQGPIESLLPQHPLLYNEENDIKIFEFYKAYKRFSSFIEDDDLKFKVTLKPGELAIFANRRVLHGRTSFDQQSGERHLKGAYLDFCAFKDKFRILKAKQRKQEK
;
A
#
# COMPACT_ATOMS: atom_id res chain seq x y z
N MET A 1 -2.53 -9.36 -17.52
CA MET A 1 -3.00 -7.95 -17.49
C MET A 1 -1.94 -7.12 -16.79
N HIS A 2 -1.08 -6.43 -17.52
CA HIS A 2 -0.08 -5.53 -16.94
C HIS A 2 -0.77 -4.26 -16.46
N LYS A 3 -0.46 -3.80 -15.25
CA LYS A 3 -0.97 -2.54 -14.70
C LYS A 3 0.21 -1.62 -14.40
N ASN A 4 0.19 -0.44 -15.00
CA ASN A 4 1.12 0.64 -14.70
C ASN A 4 0.42 1.61 -13.75
N ARG A 5 0.99 1.82 -12.56
CA ARG A 5 0.45 2.75 -11.54
C ARG A 5 1.62 3.45 -10.85
N PRO A 6 1.50 4.76 -10.57
CA PRO A 6 2.50 5.45 -9.78
C PRO A 6 2.52 4.91 -8.34
N LEU A 7 3.69 4.91 -7.72
CA LEU A 7 3.89 4.42 -6.35
C LEU A 7 3.06 5.23 -5.35
N ILE A 8 3.03 6.56 -5.51
CA ILE A 8 2.15 7.48 -4.77
C ILE A 8 1.23 8.15 -5.78
N ALA A 9 -0.07 8.11 -5.54
CA ALA A 9 -1.09 8.77 -6.36
C ALA A 9 -1.92 9.71 -5.50
N MET A 10 -2.27 10.89 -6.01
CA MET A 10 -3.30 11.74 -5.42
C MET A 10 -4.64 11.50 -6.09
N ASP A 11 -5.69 11.45 -5.29
CA ASP A 11 -7.06 11.63 -5.74
C ASP A 11 -7.30 13.13 -5.99
N GLN A 12 -7.48 13.51 -7.25
CA GLN A 12 -7.73 14.90 -7.63
C GLN A 12 -9.06 15.45 -7.10
N PHE A 13 -9.99 14.58 -6.69
CA PHE A 13 -11.33 14.97 -6.23
C PHE A 13 -11.46 15.00 -4.71
N ASN A 14 -10.70 14.17 -4.01
CA ASN A 14 -10.86 13.96 -2.56
C ASN A 14 -9.66 14.40 -1.72
N ASP A 15 -8.58 14.90 -2.35
CA ASP A 15 -7.31 15.23 -1.68
C ASP A 15 -6.76 14.04 -0.85
N GLU A 16 -7.13 12.81 -1.26
CA GLU A 16 -6.72 11.57 -0.63
C GLU A 16 -5.49 11.01 -1.37
N PHE A 17 -4.46 10.59 -0.63
CA PHE A 17 -3.30 9.92 -1.19
C PHE A 17 -3.47 8.40 -1.16
N TYR A 18 -2.99 7.74 -2.21
CA TYR A 18 -2.94 6.30 -2.32
C TYR A 18 -1.51 5.80 -2.55
N VAL A 19 -1.17 4.71 -1.88
CA VAL A 19 0.12 4.03 -2.04
C VAL A 19 -0.08 2.73 -2.80
N ASN A 20 0.65 2.55 -3.89
CA ASN A 20 0.71 1.30 -4.67
C ASN A 20 2.13 0.74 -4.53
N TYR A 21 2.36 -0.03 -3.47
CA TYR A 21 3.68 -0.59 -3.17
C TYR A 21 3.56 -2.07 -2.81
N ALA A 22 4.21 -2.92 -3.59
CA ALA A 22 4.26 -4.36 -3.38
C ALA A 22 5.53 -4.93 -4.05
N PRO A 23 6.69 -4.93 -3.36
CA PRO A 23 7.99 -5.28 -3.97
C PRO A 23 8.02 -6.60 -4.75
N PRO A 24 7.41 -7.70 -4.27
CA PRO A 24 7.42 -8.97 -5.02
C PRO A 24 6.67 -8.93 -6.35
N PHE A 25 5.88 -7.88 -6.59
CA PHE A 25 5.03 -7.72 -7.77
C PHE A 25 5.40 -6.48 -8.60
N GLN A 26 6.53 -5.84 -8.31
CA GLN A 26 7.04 -4.74 -9.13
C GLN A 26 7.67 -5.28 -10.40
N GLY A 27 7.21 -4.78 -11.55
CA GLY A 27 7.86 -5.03 -12.83
C GLY A 27 9.11 -4.17 -13.02
N PRO A 28 9.90 -4.44 -14.07
CA PRO A 28 11.08 -3.63 -14.41
C PRO A 28 10.68 -2.17 -14.60
N ILE A 29 11.34 -1.25 -13.91
CA ILE A 29 11.06 0.20 -14.01
C ILE A 29 11.46 0.72 -15.39
N GLU A 30 12.44 0.09 -16.02
CA GLU A 30 12.92 0.36 -17.37
C GLU A 30 11.80 0.14 -18.42
N SER A 31 10.77 -0.65 -18.08
CA SER A 31 9.58 -0.79 -18.94
C SER A 31 8.76 0.50 -19.06
N LEU A 32 8.99 1.47 -18.18
CA LEU A 32 8.37 2.81 -18.23
C LEU A 32 9.09 3.75 -19.21
N LEU A 33 10.28 3.36 -19.68
CA LEU A 33 11.05 4.14 -20.64
C LEU A 33 10.66 3.77 -22.07
N PRO A 34 10.89 4.67 -23.04
CA PRO A 34 10.77 4.31 -24.45
C PRO A 34 11.73 3.15 -24.77
N GLN A 35 11.20 2.02 -25.26
CA GLN A 35 12.01 0.82 -25.55
C GLN A 35 12.78 0.91 -26.88
N HIS A 36 12.65 2.02 -27.62
CA HIS A 36 13.33 2.19 -28.89
C HIS A 36 14.77 2.71 -28.65
N PRO A 37 15.82 2.08 -29.20
CA PRO A 37 17.22 2.46 -28.97
C PRO A 37 17.55 3.93 -29.30
N LEU A 38 16.82 4.53 -30.24
CA LEU A 38 16.96 5.96 -30.60
C LEU A 38 16.30 6.93 -29.62
N LEU A 39 15.57 6.42 -28.63
CA LEU A 39 14.89 7.22 -27.59
C LEU A 39 15.58 7.09 -26.23
N TYR A 40 16.67 6.33 -26.13
CA TYR A 40 17.58 6.39 -24.98
C TYR A 40 18.41 7.67 -25.09
N ASN A 41 18.24 8.56 -24.12
CA ASN A 41 18.96 9.83 -24.03
C ASN A 41 19.36 10.10 -22.58
N GLU A 42 20.30 11.02 -22.36
CA GLU A 42 20.77 11.40 -21.02
C GLU A 42 19.62 11.86 -20.10
N GLU A 43 18.57 12.44 -20.68
CA GLU A 43 17.37 12.86 -19.93
C GLU A 43 16.64 11.67 -19.27
N ASN A 44 16.54 10.54 -19.96
CA ASN A 44 15.93 9.33 -19.42
C ASN A 44 16.77 8.72 -18.30
N ASP A 45 18.11 8.72 -18.42
CA ASP A 45 19.00 8.26 -17.36
C ASP A 45 18.86 9.12 -16.10
N ILE A 46 18.75 10.45 -16.26
CA ILE A 46 18.49 11.38 -15.15
C ILE A 46 17.15 11.07 -14.47
N LYS A 47 16.09 10.77 -15.23
CA LYS A 47 14.77 10.42 -14.67
C LYS A 47 14.80 9.12 -13.87
N ILE A 48 15.48 8.09 -14.37
CA ILE A 48 15.66 6.82 -13.65
C ILE A 48 16.44 7.07 -12.36
N PHE A 49 17.53 7.83 -12.43
CA PHE A 49 18.35 8.15 -11.28
C PHE A 49 17.56 8.88 -10.20
N GLU A 50 16.83 9.94 -10.56
CA GLU A 50 15.99 10.68 -9.61
C GLU A 50 14.84 9.82 -9.07
N PHE A 51 14.27 8.92 -9.87
CA PHE A 51 13.31 7.93 -9.39
C PHE A 51 13.93 7.03 -8.30
N TYR A 52 15.09 6.41 -8.54
CA TYR A 52 15.71 5.52 -7.57
C TYR A 52 16.17 6.25 -6.31
N LYS A 53 16.59 7.51 -6.44
CA LYS A 53 16.90 8.39 -5.30
C LYS A 53 15.66 8.65 -4.44
N ALA A 54 14.53 8.98 -5.05
CA ALA A 54 13.26 9.13 -4.35
C ALA A 54 12.77 7.80 -3.75
N TYR A 55 12.91 6.70 -4.49
CA TYR A 55 12.54 5.36 -4.06
C TYR A 55 13.35 4.90 -2.85
N LYS A 56 14.66 5.17 -2.83
CA LYS A 56 15.53 4.90 -1.66
C LYS A 56 15.06 5.68 -0.43
N ARG A 57 14.70 6.96 -0.62
CA ARG A 57 14.15 7.77 0.48
C ARG A 57 12.82 7.21 0.98
N PHE A 58 11.94 6.80 0.08
CA PHE A 58 10.69 6.14 0.44
C PHE A 58 10.91 4.83 1.21
N SER A 59 11.83 3.96 0.75
CA SER A 59 12.17 2.71 1.45
C SER A 59 12.71 2.98 2.86
N SER A 60 13.51 4.05 3.04
CA SER A 60 14.03 4.42 4.36
C SER A 60 12.93 4.71 5.38
N PHE A 61 11.80 5.28 4.96
CA PHE A 61 10.65 5.49 5.85
C PHE A 61 9.91 4.19 6.18
N ILE A 62 9.88 3.23 5.25
CA ILE A 62 9.27 1.91 5.50
C ILE A 62 10.13 1.11 6.50
N GLU A 63 11.45 1.26 6.40
CA GLU A 63 12.43 0.56 7.24
C GLU A 63 12.62 1.21 8.61
N ASP A 64 12.19 2.45 8.80
CA ASP A 64 12.22 3.16 10.08
C ASP A 64 11.34 2.45 11.12
N ASP A 65 11.93 2.02 12.24
CA ASP A 65 11.19 1.31 13.30
C ASP A 65 10.22 2.22 14.07
N ASP A 66 10.46 3.53 14.12
CA ASP A 66 9.57 4.50 14.79
C ASP A 66 8.27 4.70 14.00
N LEU A 67 8.28 4.37 12.70
CA LEU A 67 7.11 4.44 11.82
C LEU A 67 6.35 3.10 11.71
N LYS A 68 6.78 2.07 12.45
CA LYS A 68 6.16 0.74 12.42
C LYS A 68 5.31 0.47 13.65
N PHE A 69 4.05 0.17 13.44
CA PHE A 69 3.19 -0.43 14.45
C PHE A 69 3.26 -1.96 14.37
N LYS A 70 3.75 -2.62 15.42
CA LYS A 70 3.92 -4.09 15.50
C LYS A 70 2.87 -4.68 16.43
N VAL A 71 2.08 -5.64 15.93
CA VAL A 71 1.06 -6.36 16.70
C VAL A 71 1.10 -7.85 16.37
N THR A 72 0.98 -8.69 17.38
CA THR A 72 0.91 -10.15 17.23
C THR A 72 -0.53 -10.60 17.39
N LEU A 73 -1.12 -11.12 16.32
CA LEU A 73 -2.50 -11.63 16.32
C LEU A 73 -2.59 -13.00 16.99
N LYS A 74 -3.53 -13.13 17.93
CA LYS A 74 -3.94 -14.39 18.55
C LYS A 74 -5.09 -15.04 17.76
N PRO A 75 -5.33 -16.35 17.92
CA PRO A 75 -6.49 -17.00 17.34
C PRO A 75 -7.80 -16.29 17.71
N GLY A 76 -8.61 -15.95 16.71
CA GLY A 76 -9.86 -15.21 16.87
C GLY A 76 -9.73 -13.69 16.75
N GLU A 77 -8.52 -13.13 16.72
CA GLU A 77 -8.32 -11.70 16.50
C GLU A 77 -8.37 -11.31 15.02
N LEU A 78 -8.79 -10.07 14.77
CA LEU A 78 -8.96 -9.51 13.44
C LEU A 78 -8.23 -8.17 13.34
N ALA A 79 -7.44 -8.01 12.28
CA ALA A 79 -6.89 -6.72 11.89
C ALA A 79 -7.62 -6.20 10.65
N ILE A 80 -8.10 -4.96 10.71
CA ILE A 80 -8.69 -4.24 9.59
C ILE A 80 -7.89 -2.96 9.37
N PHE A 81 -7.45 -2.72 8.14
CA PHE A 81 -6.71 -1.52 7.78
C PHE A 81 -7.02 -1.10 6.34
N ALA A 82 -6.82 0.18 6.05
CA ALA A 82 -7.03 0.74 4.72
C ALA A 82 -5.85 0.36 3.81
N ASN A 83 -6.00 -0.70 3.00
CA ASN A 83 -4.94 -1.25 2.14
C ASN A 83 -4.34 -0.24 1.14
N ARG A 84 -5.08 0.83 0.80
CA ARG A 84 -4.61 1.90 -0.10
C ARG A 84 -3.75 2.96 0.60
N ARG A 85 -3.63 2.90 1.93
CA ARG A 85 -2.91 3.88 2.76
C ARG A 85 -1.87 3.22 3.67
N VAL A 86 -2.21 2.09 4.29
CA VAL A 86 -1.37 1.40 5.26
C VAL A 86 -0.65 0.25 4.58
N LEU A 87 0.68 0.34 4.54
CA LEU A 87 1.54 -0.79 4.18
C LEU A 87 1.57 -1.77 5.34
N HIS A 88 1.62 -3.06 5.00
CA HIS A 88 1.65 -4.12 5.99
C HIS A 88 2.64 -5.20 5.56
N GLY A 89 3.19 -5.86 6.56
CA GLY A 89 4.15 -6.93 6.40
C GLY A 89 4.18 -7.80 7.64
N ARG A 90 5.19 -8.64 7.74
CA ARG A 90 5.42 -9.50 8.90
C ARG A 90 6.91 -9.62 9.16
N THR A 91 7.27 -9.82 10.42
CA THR A 91 8.62 -10.24 10.78
C THR A 91 8.87 -11.69 10.34
N SER A 92 10.13 -12.09 10.31
CA SER A 92 10.51 -13.48 10.16
C SER A 92 9.92 -14.33 11.29
N PHE A 93 9.80 -15.63 11.03
CA PHE A 93 9.26 -16.62 11.95
C PHE A 93 10.17 -17.84 11.94
N ASP A 94 10.22 -18.56 13.06
CA ASP A 94 10.86 -19.86 13.14
C ASP A 94 9.95 -20.91 12.49
N GLN A 95 10.50 -21.69 11.55
CA GLN A 95 9.74 -22.74 10.87
C GLN A 95 9.36 -23.89 11.80
N GLN A 96 10.03 -24.02 12.96
CA GLN A 96 9.74 -25.07 13.94
C GLN A 96 8.61 -24.70 14.91
N SER A 97 8.09 -23.46 14.87
CA SER A 97 7.14 -22.95 15.87
C SER A 97 5.69 -23.42 15.71
N GLY A 98 5.40 -24.35 14.78
CA GLY A 98 4.07 -24.93 14.56
C GLY A 98 3.26 -24.30 13.41
N GLU A 99 1.96 -24.63 13.37
CA GLU A 99 1.05 -24.24 12.29
C GLU A 99 0.49 -22.82 12.46
N ARG A 100 0.37 -22.08 11.35
CA ARG A 100 -0.23 -20.75 11.31
C ARG A 100 -1.15 -20.60 10.12
N HIS A 101 -2.43 -20.31 10.38
CA HIS A 101 -3.44 -20.08 9.35
C HIS A 101 -4.12 -18.73 9.57
N LEU A 102 -3.96 -17.81 8.61
CA LEU A 102 -4.74 -16.57 8.54
C LEU A 102 -5.70 -16.62 7.35
N LYS A 103 -6.91 -16.11 7.55
CA LYS A 103 -7.90 -15.91 6.48
C LYS A 103 -8.00 -14.42 6.18
N GLY A 104 -7.88 -14.06 4.91
CA GLY A 104 -7.99 -12.68 4.43
C GLY A 104 -9.21 -12.49 3.56
N ALA A 105 -9.82 -11.32 3.63
CA ALA A 105 -10.87 -10.86 2.73
C ALA A 105 -10.69 -9.36 2.45
N TYR A 106 -11.23 -8.91 1.32
CA TYR A 106 -11.21 -7.50 0.94
C TYR A 106 -12.64 -6.95 0.91
N LEU A 107 -12.78 -5.69 1.31
CA LEU A 107 -14.03 -4.94 1.26
C LEU A 107 -13.82 -3.69 0.40
N ASP A 108 -14.86 -3.30 -0.33
CA ASP A 108 -14.88 -2.02 -1.01
C ASP A 108 -15.02 -0.88 0.02
N PHE A 109 -14.18 0.15 -0.14
CA PHE A 109 -14.16 1.30 0.74
C PHE A 109 -15.41 2.17 0.59
N CYS A 110 -16.00 2.23 -0.61
CA CYS A 110 -17.27 2.93 -0.83
C CYS A 110 -18.40 2.27 -0.03
N ALA A 111 -18.55 0.94 -0.14
CA ALA A 111 -19.54 0.18 0.61
C ALA A 111 -19.36 0.32 2.14
N PHE A 112 -18.10 0.33 2.61
CA PHE A 112 -17.79 0.62 4.01
C PHE A 112 -18.26 2.04 4.43
N LYS A 113 -17.91 3.08 3.66
CA LYS A 113 -18.31 4.47 3.94
C LYS A 113 -19.84 4.61 3.99
N ASP A 114 -20.56 3.95 3.09
CA ASP A 114 -22.03 4.00 3.05
C ASP A 114 -22.66 3.37 4.29
N LYS A 115 -22.21 2.17 4.69
CA LYS A 115 -22.70 1.53 5.91
C LYS A 115 -22.38 2.37 7.14
N PHE A 116 -21.17 2.93 7.20
CA PHE A 116 -20.74 3.80 8.30
C PHE A 116 -21.62 5.04 8.45
N ARG A 117 -21.96 5.73 7.33
CA ARG A 117 -22.86 6.90 7.35
C ARG A 117 -24.23 6.56 7.93
N ILE A 118 -24.83 5.44 7.51
CA ILE A 118 -26.14 4.99 8.01
C ILE A 118 -26.07 4.68 9.51
N LEU A 119 -25.06 3.94 9.96
CA LEU A 119 -24.89 3.59 11.37
C LEU A 119 -24.69 4.83 12.24
N LYS A 120 -23.85 5.77 11.80
CA LYS A 120 -23.61 7.04 12.49
C LYS A 120 -24.90 7.87 12.62
N ALA A 121 -25.73 7.91 11.57
CA ALA A 121 -27.01 8.60 11.62
C ALA A 121 -28.00 7.94 12.58
N LYS A 122 -28.02 6.60 12.67
CA LYS A 122 -28.86 5.86 13.62
C LYS A 122 -28.42 6.11 15.08
N GLN A 123 -27.12 6.07 15.35
CA GLN A 123 -26.58 6.34 16.68
C GLN A 123 -27.01 7.73 17.20
N ARG A 124 -26.86 8.77 16.37
CA ARG A 124 -27.28 10.14 16.72
C ARG A 124 -28.76 10.30 17.02
N LYS A 125 -29.63 9.42 16.50
CA LYS A 125 -31.06 9.42 16.79
C LYS A 125 -31.40 8.69 18.09
N GLN A 126 -30.54 7.78 18.55
CA GLN A 126 -30.70 7.07 19.82
C GLN A 126 -30.18 7.89 21.01
N GLU A 127 -29.27 8.83 20.76
CA GLU A 127 -28.70 9.76 21.75
C GLU A 127 -29.57 11.01 21.98
N LYS A 128 -30.72 11.14 21.29
CA LYS A 128 -31.70 12.22 21.43
C LYS A 128 -33.01 11.67 21.96
#